data_AF-N6ZUK9-F1
#
_entry.id   AF-N6ZUK9-F1
#
_cell.length_a   1.000
_cell.length_b   1.000
_cell.length_c   1.000
_cell.angle_alpha   90.00
_cell.angle_beta   90.00
_cell.angle_gamma   90.00
#
_symmetry.space_group_name_H-M   'P 1'
#
loop_
_entity.id
_entity.type
_entity.pdbx_description
1 polymer ?
#
loop_
_entity_poly.entity_id
_entity_poly.type
_entity_poly.pdbx_seq_one_letter_code
_entity_poly.pdbx_strand_id
1 'polypeptide(L)'
;MKIDPAGSESQDSGRIDAARVDATTEADLARQAASDEADAMQDAAKFARRVRKRLGLSQAEFSERIDVPVETIRNWEQGKRSPTGAAKALLKVLDKAPEAALAALH
;
A
#
# COMPACT_ATOMS: atom_id res chain seq x y z
N MET A 1 22.85 27.85 20.24
CA MET A 1 21.53 27.93 20.90
C MET A 1 21.42 26.70 21.80
N LYS A 2 21.45 26.87 23.12
CA LYS A 2 21.26 25.76 24.09
C LYS A 2 19.80 25.77 24.51
N ILE A 3 19.13 24.63 24.43
CA ILE A 3 17.75 24.48 24.87
C ILE A 3 17.78 24.14 26.37
N ASP A 4 17.12 24.96 27.17
CA ASP A 4 16.94 24.75 28.62
C ASP A 4 15.76 23.78 28.87
N PRO A 5 15.94 22.71 29.67
CA PRO A 5 14.91 21.69 29.88
C PRO A 5 13.87 22.05 30.96
N ALA A 6 13.95 23.23 31.57
CA ALA A 6 13.07 23.65 32.67
C ALA A 6 11.85 24.49 32.23
N GLY A 7 11.71 24.78 30.93
CA GLY A 7 10.52 25.43 30.36
C GLY A 7 9.50 24.40 29.92
N SER A 8 8.46 24.16 30.72
CA SER A 8 7.28 23.36 30.36
C SER A 8 6.39 24.08 29.34
N GLU A 9 6.94 24.51 28.20
CA GLU A 9 6.18 25.06 27.06
C GLU A 9 6.11 24.07 25.88
N SER A 10 6.47 22.81 26.12
CA SER A 10 6.47 21.75 25.12
C SER A 10 5.22 20.87 25.19
N GLN A 11 4.03 21.48 25.13
CA GLN A 11 2.77 20.75 24.95
C GLN A 11 1.75 21.51 24.11
N ASP A 12 2.04 21.71 22.82
CA ASP A 12 0.96 21.71 21.83
C ASP A 12 0.49 20.25 21.66
N SER A 13 -0.29 19.80 22.65
CA SER A 13 -1.02 18.54 22.63
C SER A 13 -1.91 18.51 21.38
N GLY A 14 -1.75 17.48 20.55
CA GLY A 14 -2.62 17.27 19.40
C GLY A 14 -4.09 17.27 19.83
N ARG A 15 -4.93 18.06 19.16
CA ARG A 15 -6.35 18.22 19.51
C ARG A 15 -7.11 16.92 19.21
N ILE A 16 -7.30 16.10 20.24
CA ILE A 16 -8.17 14.91 20.19
C ILE A 16 -9.41 15.13 21.07
N ASP A 17 -10.52 14.53 20.66
CA ASP A 17 -11.69 14.38 21.53
C ASP A 17 -11.43 13.20 22.49
N ALA A 18 -10.97 13.52 23.70
CA ALA A 18 -10.59 12.52 24.70
C ALA A 18 -11.78 11.63 25.10
N ALA A 19 -12.98 12.19 25.22
CA ALA A 19 -14.17 11.44 25.58
C ALA A 19 -14.52 10.39 24.51
N ARG A 20 -14.37 10.75 23.23
CA ARG A 20 -14.55 9.79 22.12
C ARG A 20 -13.49 8.68 22.14
N VAL A 21 -12.23 9.00 22.42
CA VAL A 21 -11.16 8.01 22.50
C VAL A 21 -11.42 7.02 23.63
N ASP A 22 -11.72 7.51 24.83
CA ASP A 22 -11.99 6.65 25.99
C ASP A 22 -13.24 5.77 25.81
N ALA A 23 -14.23 6.22 25.03
CA ALA A 23 -15.42 5.45 24.70
C ALA A 23 -15.21 4.41 23.59
N THR A 24 -14.05 4.40 22.90
CA THR A 24 -13.80 3.47 21.79
C THR A 24 -13.50 2.08 22.33
N THR A 25 -14.34 1.11 21.99
CA THR A 25 -14.18 -0.27 22.47
C THR A 25 -13.20 -1.07 21.61
N GLU A 26 -12.69 -2.19 22.14
CA GLU A 26 -11.90 -3.16 21.36
C GLU A 26 -12.64 -3.66 20.10
N ALA A 27 -13.96 -3.80 20.19
CA ALA A 27 -14.77 -4.18 19.05
C ALA A 27 -14.83 -3.08 17.98
N ASP A 28 -14.81 -1.80 18.38
CA ASP A 28 -14.76 -0.67 17.46
C ASP A 28 -13.40 -0.60 16.76
N LEU A 29 -12.31 -0.76 17.53
CA LEU A 29 -10.94 -0.80 17.01
C LEU A 29 -10.76 -1.93 15.99
N ALA A 30 -11.23 -3.13 16.30
CA ALA A 30 -11.16 -4.27 15.40
C ALA A 30 -11.92 -4.03 14.09
N ARG A 31 -13.11 -3.40 14.14
CA ARG A 31 -13.89 -3.06 12.94
C ARG A 31 -13.21 -2.00 12.09
N GLN A 32 -12.65 -0.96 12.72
CA GLN A 32 -11.90 0.09 12.03
C GLN A 32 -10.65 -0.49 11.36
N ALA A 33 -9.85 -1.26 12.09
CA ALA A 33 -8.66 -1.93 11.55
C ALA A 33 -8.99 -2.84 10.36
N ALA A 34 -10.09 -3.60 10.44
CA ALA A 34 -10.54 -4.44 9.33
C ALA A 34 -10.98 -3.61 8.10
N SER A 35 -11.61 -2.46 8.31
CA SER A 35 -11.96 -1.54 7.22
C SER A 35 -10.71 -0.95 6.56
N ASP A 36 -9.77 -0.47 7.37
CA ASP A 36 -8.52 0.12 6.89
C ASP A 36 -7.68 -0.90 6.10
N GLU A 37 -7.60 -2.15 6.56
CA GLU A 37 -6.93 -3.24 5.85
C GLU A 37 -7.62 -3.55 4.51
N ALA A 38 -8.95 -3.55 4.48
CA ALA A 38 -9.71 -3.78 3.24
C ALA A 38 -9.45 -2.65 2.22
N ASP A 39 -9.45 -1.40 2.65
CA ASP A 39 -9.15 -0.25 1.81
C ASP A 39 -7.71 -0.29 1.30
N ALA A 40 -6.74 -0.62 2.16
CA ALA A 40 -5.35 -0.80 1.77
C ALA A 40 -5.17 -1.91 0.74
N MET A 41 -5.90 -3.02 0.87
CA MET A 41 -5.89 -4.12 -0.11
C MET A 41 -6.51 -3.71 -1.45
N GLN A 42 -7.57 -2.91 -1.44
CA GLN A 42 -8.16 -2.35 -2.66
C GLN A 42 -7.22 -1.36 -3.35
N ASP A 43 -6.50 -0.54 -2.59
CA ASP A 43 -5.54 0.40 -3.16
C ASP A 43 -4.32 -0.32 -3.75
N ALA A 44 -3.84 -1.39 -3.12
CA ALA A 44 -2.83 -2.26 -3.69
C ALA A 44 -3.30 -2.90 -5.01
N ALA A 45 -4.57 -3.32 -5.07
CA ALA A 45 -5.17 -3.88 -6.28
C ALA A 45 -5.27 -2.87 -7.43
N LYS A 46 -5.75 -1.66 -7.14
CA LYS A 46 -5.79 -0.54 -8.10
C LYS A 46 -4.39 -0.20 -8.60
N PHE A 47 -3.40 -0.18 -7.71
CA PHE A 47 -2.01 0.09 -8.04
C PHE A 47 -1.45 -0.96 -9.01
N ALA A 48 -1.55 -2.26 -8.70
CA ALA A 48 -1.09 -3.33 -9.57
C ALA A 48 -1.74 -3.26 -10.96
N ARG A 49 -3.07 -3.08 -11.01
CA ARG A 49 -3.82 -2.95 -12.26
C ARG A 49 -3.38 -1.73 -13.07
N ARG A 50 -3.13 -0.59 -12.41
CA ARG A 50 -2.67 0.64 -13.07
C ARG A 50 -1.29 0.45 -13.69
N VAL A 51 -0.35 -0.15 -12.96
CA VAL A 51 1.01 -0.43 -13.47
C VAL A 51 0.92 -1.22 -14.76
N ARG A 52 0.20 -2.36 -14.75
CA ARG A 52 0.02 -3.18 -15.95
C ARG A 52 -0.61 -2.40 -17.11
N LYS A 53 -1.73 -1.71 -16.85
CA LYS A 53 -2.45 -0.97 -17.90
C LYS A 53 -1.59 0.12 -18.55
N ARG A 54 -0.75 0.81 -17.77
CA ARG A 54 0.17 1.83 -18.29
C ARG A 54 1.23 1.24 -19.22
N LEU A 55 1.58 -0.03 -19.05
CA LEU A 55 2.47 -0.77 -19.96
C LEU A 55 1.75 -1.28 -21.22
N GLY A 56 0.42 -1.13 -21.32
CA GLY A 56 -0.37 -1.62 -22.45
C GLY A 56 -0.55 -3.14 -22.49
N LEU A 57 -0.24 -3.85 -21.41
CA LEU A 57 -0.24 -5.32 -21.37
C LEU A 57 -1.57 -5.89 -20.87
N SER A 58 -1.99 -7.02 -21.44
CA SER A 58 -3.00 -7.92 -20.86
C SER A 58 -2.47 -8.58 -19.59
N GLN A 59 -3.35 -9.22 -18.81
CA GLN A 59 -2.93 -9.95 -17.60
C GLN A 59 -1.99 -11.12 -17.93
N ALA A 60 -2.17 -11.77 -19.08
CA ALA A 60 -1.32 -12.88 -19.52
C ALA A 60 0.06 -12.38 -19.94
N GLU A 61 0.13 -11.35 -20.79
CA GLU A 61 1.41 -10.75 -21.19
C GLU A 61 2.17 -10.18 -19.99
N PHE A 62 1.46 -9.54 -19.04
CA PHE A 62 2.10 -9.05 -17.82
C PHE A 62 2.64 -10.19 -16.95
N SER A 63 1.87 -11.27 -16.82
CA SER A 63 2.25 -12.48 -16.09
C SER A 63 3.54 -13.08 -16.63
N GLU A 64 3.62 -13.25 -17.96
CA GLU A 64 4.82 -13.75 -18.64
C GLU A 64 6.00 -12.78 -18.45
N ARG A 65 5.74 -11.48 -18.59
CA ARG A 65 6.78 -10.45 -18.56
C ARG A 65 7.47 -10.28 -17.22
N ILE A 66 6.79 -10.57 -16.12
CA ILE A 66 7.34 -10.42 -14.76
C ILE A 66 7.55 -11.75 -14.05
N ASP A 67 7.38 -12.87 -14.75
CA ASP A 67 7.46 -14.24 -14.23
C ASP A 67 6.62 -14.47 -12.96
N VAL A 68 5.35 -14.07 -13.03
CA VAL A 68 4.37 -14.27 -11.94
C VAL A 68 3.15 -14.96 -12.51
N PRO A 69 2.63 -16.05 -11.91
CA PRO A 69 1.44 -16.74 -12.41
C PRO A 69 0.25 -15.80 -12.64
N VAL A 70 -0.46 -15.97 -13.75
CA VAL A 70 -1.60 -15.11 -14.12
C VAL A 70 -2.69 -15.10 -13.05
N GLU A 71 -2.87 -16.20 -12.33
CA GLU A 71 -3.79 -16.27 -11.19
C GLU A 71 -3.36 -15.35 -10.03
N THR A 72 -2.06 -15.27 -9.74
CA THR A 72 -1.50 -14.34 -8.75
C THR A 72 -1.74 -12.89 -9.17
N ILE A 73 -1.53 -12.56 -10.46
CA ILE A 73 -1.86 -11.23 -11.00
C ILE A 73 -3.35 -10.91 -10.81
N ARG A 74 -4.25 -11.86 -11.12
CA ARG A 74 -5.69 -11.69 -10.92
C ARG A 74 -6.04 -11.48 -9.46
N ASN A 75 -5.46 -12.27 -8.56
CA ASN A 75 -5.69 -12.14 -7.13
C ASN A 75 -5.23 -10.78 -6.60
N TRP A 76 -4.12 -10.26 -7.09
CA TRP A 76 -3.67 -8.89 -6.79
C TRP A 76 -4.63 -7.85 -7.34
N GLU A 77 -4.95 -7.89 -8.64
CA GLU A 77 -5.79 -6.87 -9.26
C GLU A 77 -7.25 -6.89 -8.79
N GLN A 78 -7.71 -7.98 -8.20
CA GLN A 78 -9.04 -8.12 -7.59
C GLN A 78 -9.05 -7.76 -6.09
N GLY A 79 -7.89 -7.53 -5.47
CA GLY A 79 -7.80 -7.27 -4.03
C GLY A 79 -8.13 -8.48 -3.18
N LYS A 80 -7.90 -9.70 -3.69
CA LYS A 80 -7.98 -10.95 -2.90
C LYS A 80 -6.69 -11.19 -2.12
N ARG A 81 -5.58 -10.68 -2.64
CA ARG A 81 -4.24 -10.69 -2.05
C ARG A 81 -3.54 -9.40 -2.42
N SER A 82 -2.53 -9.01 -1.65
CA SER A 82 -1.67 -7.87 -1.95
C SER A 82 -0.28 -8.36 -2.38
N PRO A 83 0.39 -7.68 -3.33
CA PRO A 83 1.81 -7.91 -3.59
C PRO A 83 2.63 -7.60 -2.34
N THR A 84 3.56 -8.49 -1.97
CA THR A 84 4.43 -8.34 -0.80
C THR A 84 5.91 -8.34 -1.20
N GLY A 85 6.79 -7.89 -0.30
CA GLY A 85 8.25 -7.96 -0.46
C GLY A 85 8.76 -7.54 -1.85
N ALA A 86 9.42 -8.49 -2.53
CA ALA A 86 10.01 -8.28 -3.84
C ALA A 86 8.97 -7.91 -4.92
N ALA A 87 7.77 -8.51 -4.91
CA ALA A 87 6.73 -8.19 -5.89
C ALA A 87 6.26 -6.73 -5.76
N LYS A 88 6.12 -6.23 -4.53
CA LYS A 88 5.78 -4.82 -4.28
C LYS A 88 6.89 -3.88 -4.78
N ALA A 89 8.15 -4.25 -4.58
CA ALA A 89 9.28 -3.48 -5.09
C ALA A 89 9.31 -3.47 -6.62
N LEU A 90 9.14 -4.64 -7.25
CA LEU A 90 9.09 -4.78 -8.71
C LEU A 90 8.00 -3.92 -9.34
N LEU A 91 6.78 -3.95 -8.80
CA LEU A 91 5.68 -3.10 -9.29
C LEU A 91 5.98 -1.60 -9.16
N LYS A 92 6.70 -1.18 -8.10
CA LYS A 92 7.16 0.22 -7.97
C LYS A 92 8.20 0.59 -9.03
N VAL A 93 9.17 -0.30 -9.30
CA VAL A 93 10.18 -0.06 -10.34
C VAL A 93 9.50 0.01 -11.70
N LEU A 94 8.60 -0.92 -12.02
CA LEU A 94 7.77 -0.87 -13.24
C LEU A 94 6.92 0.41 -13.33
N ASP A 95 6.40 0.91 -12.18
CA ASP A 95 5.65 2.17 -12.14
C ASP A 95 6.52 3.39 -12.49
N LYS A 96 7.78 3.42 -12.03
CA LYS A 96 8.66 4.58 -12.12
C LYS A 96 9.59 4.59 -13.33
N ALA A 97 10.06 3.43 -13.76
CA ALA A 97 11.05 3.26 -14.83
C ALA A 97 10.66 2.07 -15.72
N PRO A 98 9.53 2.15 -16.46
CA PRO A 98 8.99 1.03 -17.21
C PRO A 98 9.95 0.52 -18.29
N GLU A 99 10.61 1.40 -19.06
CA GLU A 99 11.50 0.92 -20.14
C GLU A 99 12.71 0.16 -19.58
N ALA A 100 13.36 0.71 -18.54
CA ALA A 100 14.52 0.09 -17.92
C ALA A 100 14.17 -1.23 -17.22
N ALA A 101 13.04 -1.27 -16.50
CA ALA A 101 12.57 -2.48 -15.84
C ALA A 101 12.25 -3.58 -16.84
N LEU A 102 11.51 -3.26 -17.91
CA LEU A 102 11.18 -4.24 -18.95
C LEU A 102 12.43 -4.71 -19.69
N ALA A 103 13.38 -3.83 -20.01
CA ALA A 103 14.63 -4.24 -20.64
C ALA A 103 15.41 -5.26 -19.80
N ALA A 104 15.32 -5.18 -18.47
CA ALA A 104 15.98 -6.10 -17.55
C ALA A 104 15.22 -7.41 -17.28
N LEU A 105 13.96 -7.52 -17.73
CA LEU A 105 13.09 -8.68 -17.47
C LEU A 105 13.06 -9.70 -18.63
N HIS A 106 13.89 -9.51 -19.65
CA HIS A 106 14.17 -10.44 -20.77
C HIS A 106 12.95 -11.20 -21.29
#